data_AF-A0A6G7VGY5-F1
#
_entry.id   AF-A0A6G7VGY5-F1
#
_cell.length_a   1.000
_cell.length_b   1.000
_cell.length_c   1.000
_cell.angle_alpha   90.00
_cell.angle_beta   90.00
_cell.angle_gamma   90.00
#
_symmetry.space_group_name_H-M   'P 1'
#
loop_
_entity.id
_entity.type
_entity.pdbx_description
1 polymer ?
#
loop_
_entity_poly.entity_id
_entity_poly.type
_entity_poly.pdbx_seq_one_letter_code
_entity_poly.pdbx_strand_id
1 'polypeptide(L)'
;MERILNALLTGETFEIPAAFNDERLLKHAWGIWYADRPPLTVKLRFFPNPAVIQRLEESVWHPLERVEPTEDGGRMWSVEIAEWREMLPWIRGWGADVEVLEPKELREALEKEARRLARVYGVGSLSEPKTRFFAHRRAGEDRENWQPLIDHLRKTAEMARDFGADANVADLAYIAGLIHDLVSKAAGGRSARRPFNSGREGTENPA
;
A
#
# COMPACT_ATOMS: atom_id res chain seq x y z
N MET A 1 -20.39 26.64 5.61
CA MET A 1 -20.64 25.69 6.72
C MET A 1 -21.76 26.30 7.55
N GLU A 2 -23.00 25.90 7.35
CA GLU A 2 -24.10 26.26 8.26
C GLU A 2 -24.94 25.00 8.45
N ARG A 3 -24.69 24.28 9.55
CA ARG A 3 -25.47 23.09 9.96
C ARG A 3 -26.41 23.38 11.12
N ILE A 4 -26.49 24.63 11.57
CA ILE A 4 -27.39 25.05 12.65
C ILE A 4 -28.71 25.44 11.99
N LEU A 5 -29.75 24.64 12.24
CA LEU A 5 -31.09 24.86 11.68
C LEU A 5 -31.90 25.85 12.53
N ASN A 6 -31.71 25.85 13.84
CA ASN A 6 -32.33 26.80 14.78
C ASN A 6 -31.57 26.77 16.11
N ALA A 7 -31.54 27.90 16.83
CA ALA A 7 -31.01 28.01 18.18
C ALA A 7 -32.00 28.80 19.03
N LEU A 8 -32.41 28.24 20.18
CA LEU A 8 -33.36 28.86 21.10
C LEU A 8 -32.67 29.07 22.44
N LEU A 9 -32.72 30.29 22.96
CA LEU A 9 -32.22 30.60 24.30
C LEU A 9 -33.21 30.04 25.33
N THR A 10 -32.75 29.16 26.21
CA THR A 10 -33.53 28.65 27.35
C THR A 10 -33.36 29.59 28.55
N GLY A 11 -34.28 29.51 29.52
CA GLY A 11 -34.16 30.21 30.80
C GLY A 11 -33.20 29.54 31.79
N GLU A 12 -32.47 28.51 31.36
CA GLU A 12 -31.52 27.79 32.20
C GLU A 12 -30.17 28.51 32.21
N THR A 13 -29.59 28.67 33.38
CA THR A 13 -28.25 29.23 33.55
C THR A 13 -27.21 28.11 33.57
N PHE A 14 -26.20 28.21 32.71
CA PHE A 14 -25.02 27.35 32.77
C PHE A 14 -23.89 28.09 33.47
N GLU A 15 -23.33 27.49 34.51
CA GLU A 15 -22.09 27.98 35.14
C GLU A 15 -20.92 27.09 34.74
N ILE A 16 -19.87 27.72 34.22
CA ILE A 16 -18.63 27.02 33.88
C ILE A 16 -18.00 26.53 35.19
N PRO A 17 -17.73 25.22 35.35
CA PRO A 17 -17.12 24.71 36.56
C PRO A 17 -15.78 25.41 36.83
N ALA A 18 -15.51 25.84 38.06
CA ALA A 18 -14.27 26.54 38.40
C ALA A 18 -12.99 25.72 38.15
N ALA A 19 -13.11 24.39 38.08
CA ALA A 19 -12.02 23.46 37.73
C ALA A 19 -11.89 23.19 36.22
N PHE A 20 -12.80 23.75 35.40
CA PHE A 20 -12.75 23.61 33.96
C PHE A 20 -11.59 24.43 33.40
N ASN A 21 -10.63 23.74 32.79
CA ASN A 21 -9.50 24.34 32.11
C ASN A 21 -9.52 23.82 30.68
N ASP A 22 -10.02 24.65 29.79
CA ASP A 22 -10.13 24.43 28.35
C ASP A 22 -8.77 24.17 27.71
N GLU A 23 -7.73 24.89 28.14
CA GLU A 23 -6.35 24.68 27.68
C GLU A 23 -5.89 23.24 27.94
N ARG A 24 -6.14 22.67 29.13
CA ARG A 24 -5.83 21.26 29.46
C ARG A 24 -6.65 20.27 28.66
N LEU A 25 -7.93 20.59 28.42
CA LEU A 25 -8.86 19.68 27.76
C LEU A 25 -8.54 19.53 26.26
N LEU A 26 -8.13 20.61 25.61
CA LEU A 26 -7.94 20.66 24.15
C LEU A 26 -6.48 20.65 23.70
N LYS A 27 -5.51 20.69 24.64
CA LYS A 27 -4.07 20.78 24.36
C LYS A 27 -3.53 19.79 23.31
N HIS A 28 -4.09 18.58 23.30
CA HIS A 28 -3.64 17.46 22.45
C HIS A 28 -4.65 17.14 21.33
N ALA A 29 -5.70 17.94 21.20
CA ALA A 29 -6.73 17.75 20.19
C ALA A 29 -6.32 18.48 18.92
N TRP A 30 -6.36 17.78 17.79
CA TRP A 30 -6.21 18.41 16.48
C TRP A 30 -7.50 19.14 16.04
N GLY A 31 -8.65 18.63 16.48
CA GLY A 31 -9.97 19.22 16.31
C GLY A 31 -10.80 19.13 17.59
N ILE A 32 -11.98 18.50 17.50
CA ILE A 32 -12.93 18.41 18.64
C ILE A 32 -12.84 17.07 19.39
N TRP A 33 -11.97 16.16 18.96
CA TRP A 33 -11.89 14.81 19.48
C TRP A 33 -10.81 14.74 20.56
N TYR A 34 -11.26 14.66 21.81
CA TYR A 34 -10.44 14.22 22.94
C TYR A 34 -10.67 12.72 23.13
N ALA A 35 -9.64 12.00 23.57
CA ALA A 35 -9.72 10.59 23.88
C ALA A 35 -9.15 10.36 25.28
N ASP A 36 -9.77 9.50 26.09
CA ASP A 36 -9.31 9.11 27.44
C ASP A 36 -8.05 8.22 27.42
N ARG A 37 -7.30 8.22 26.31
CA ARG A 37 -6.07 7.45 26.12
C ARG A 37 -4.85 8.37 26.16
N PRO A 38 -3.66 7.84 26.50
CA PRO A 38 -2.43 8.61 26.43
C PRO A 38 -2.23 9.21 25.03
N PRO A 39 -1.73 10.46 24.92
CA PRO A 39 -1.32 11.04 23.65
C PRO A 39 -0.33 10.11 22.92
N LEU A 40 -0.42 10.12 21.60
CA LEU A 40 0.48 9.40 20.70
C LEU A 40 1.38 10.41 20.01
N THR A 41 2.65 10.07 19.90
CA THR A 41 3.61 10.84 19.09
C THR A 41 3.32 10.61 17.62
N VAL A 42 3.06 11.69 16.89
CA VAL A 42 3.04 11.70 15.43
C VAL A 42 4.36 12.30 14.95
N LYS A 43 5.03 11.63 14.00
CA LYS A 43 6.25 12.12 13.35
C LYS A 43 6.09 12.07 11.84
N LEU A 44 6.35 13.22 11.22
CA LEU A 44 6.25 13.43 9.78
C LEU A 44 7.58 13.94 9.25
N ARG A 45 8.02 13.40 8.11
CA ARG A 45 9.14 13.92 7.35
C ARG A 45 8.62 14.70 6.16
N PHE A 46 8.95 15.98 6.10
CA PHE A 46 8.77 16.82 4.92
C PHE A 46 10.04 16.80 4.08
N PHE A 47 9.91 16.48 2.80
CA PHE A 47 11.02 16.41 1.87
C PHE A 47 11.53 17.81 1.47
N PRO A 48 12.78 17.94 0.98
CA PRO A 48 13.40 19.23 0.66
C PRO A 48 12.79 19.91 -0.58
N ASN A 49 11.61 20.49 -0.40
CA ASN A 49 10.89 21.28 -1.38
C ASN A 49 10.68 22.71 -0.80
N PRO A 50 11.30 23.76 -1.37
CA PRO A 50 11.25 25.12 -0.81
C PRO A 50 9.83 25.64 -0.56
N ALA A 51 8.89 25.39 -1.47
CA ALA A 51 7.50 25.86 -1.33
C ALA A 51 6.76 25.15 -0.18
N VAL A 52 7.07 23.87 0.03
CA VAL A 52 6.49 23.06 1.10
C VAL A 52 7.04 23.48 2.45
N ILE A 53 8.37 23.62 2.54
CA ILE A 53 9.04 24.06 3.78
C ILE A 53 8.56 25.44 4.18
N GLN A 54 8.52 26.39 3.23
CA GLN A 54 8.01 27.73 3.47
C GLN A 54 6.58 27.67 4.03
N ARG A 55 5.67 26.95 3.36
CA ARG A 55 4.29 26.82 3.81
C ARG A 55 4.16 26.14 5.17
N LEU A 56 5.04 25.18 5.48
CA LEU A 56 5.07 24.51 6.78
C LEU A 56 5.47 25.49 7.89
N GLU A 57 6.50 26.31 7.65
CA GLU A 57 7.07 27.24 8.63
C GLU A 57 6.28 28.55 8.79
N GLU A 58 5.50 28.95 7.79
CA GLU A 58 4.65 30.15 7.83
C GLU A 58 3.47 30.06 8.80
N SER A 59 3.12 28.85 9.25
CA SER A 59 1.93 28.61 10.08
C SER A 59 2.24 27.66 11.22
N VAL A 60 1.69 27.96 12.40
CA VAL A 60 1.66 27.00 13.50
C VAL A 60 0.43 26.11 13.33
N TRP A 61 0.63 24.82 13.03
CA TRP A 61 -0.48 23.89 12.76
C TRP A 61 -1.02 23.24 14.03
N HIS A 62 -0.17 23.09 15.05
CA HIS A 62 -0.60 22.64 16.37
C HIS A 62 0.23 23.31 17.49
N PRO A 63 -0.36 23.66 18.65
CA PRO A 63 0.36 24.35 19.74
C PRO A 63 1.58 23.58 20.29
N LEU A 64 1.57 22.26 20.17
CA LEU A 64 2.65 21.37 20.64
C LEU A 64 3.57 20.88 19.51
N GLU A 65 3.44 21.44 18.31
CA GLU A 65 4.29 21.01 17.22
C GLU A 65 5.76 21.37 17.46
N ARG A 66 6.64 20.54 16.92
CA ARG A 66 8.08 20.78 16.84
C ARG A 66 8.52 20.56 15.41
N VAL A 67 9.29 21.50 14.89
CA VAL A 67 9.81 21.46 13.53
C VAL A 67 11.32 21.57 13.60
N GLU A 68 12.02 20.53 13.14
CA GLU A 68 13.47 20.43 13.18
C GLU A 68 14.03 20.29 11.76
N PRO A 69 15.14 20.98 11.41
CA PRO A 69 15.78 20.80 10.11
C PRO A 69 16.41 19.41 9.99
N THR A 70 16.33 18.82 8.80
CA THR A 70 17.05 17.58 8.46
C THR A 70 18.27 17.88 7.59
N GLU A 71 19.24 16.95 7.56
CA GLU A 71 20.51 17.11 6.84
C GLU A 71 20.34 17.32 5.33
N ASP A 72 19.29 16.75 4.75
CA ASP A 72 18.93 16.88 3.33
C ASP A 72 18.20 18.19 2.99
N GLY A 73 18.01 19.08 3.97
CA GLY A 73 17.30 20.34 3.81
C GLY A 73 15.79 20.26 3.98
N GLY A 74 15.23 19.09 4.31
CA GLY A 74 13.83 18.89 4.67
C GLY A 74 13.48 19.36 6.09
N ARG A 75 12.33 18.90 6.60
CA ARG A 75 11.89 19.13 8.00
C ARG A 75 11.36 17.86 8.64
N MET A 76 11.73 17.65 9.90
CA MET A 76 11.08 16.70 10.79
C MET A 76 10.03 17.46 11.59
N TRP A 77 8.76 17.14 11.39
CA TRP A 77 7.65 17.70 12.14
C TRP A 77 7.14 16.64 13.12
N SER A 78 6.95 17.00 14.39
CA SER A 78 6.46 16.07 15.41
C SER A 78 5.51 16.73 16.40
N VAL A 79 4.60 15.94 16.96
CA VAL A 79 3.58 16.43 17.91
C VAL A 79 3.05 15.28 18.78
N GLU A 80 2.56 15.62 19.97
CA GLU A 80 1.80 14.70 20.84
C GLU A 80 0.30 14.95 20.68
N ILE A 81 -0.43 13.99 20.10
CA ILE A 81 -1.85 14.11 19.73
C ILE A 81 -2.67 12.95 20.32
N ALA A 82 -3.86 13.26 20.85
CA ALA A 82 -4.76 12.24 21.39
C ALA A 82 -5.40 11.35 20.29
N GLU A 83 -5.78 11.96 19.16
CA GLU A 83 -6.38 11.28 18.01
C GLU A 83 -5.85 11.81 16.66
N TRP A 84 -5.02 11.00 16.00
CA TRP A 84 -4.37 11.38 14.73
C TRP A 84 -5.32 11.35 13.53
N ARG A 85 -6.49 10.70 13.63
CA ARG A 85 -7.41 10.55 12.48
C ARG A 85 -7.89 11.89 11.91
N GLU A 86 -8.04 12.90 12.76
CA GLU A 86 -8.40 14.26 12.33
C GLU A 86 -7.29 14.94 11.51
N MET A 87 -6.05 14.47 11.62
CA MET A 87 -4.91 14.96 10.84
C MET A 87 -4.90 14.42 9.41
N LEU A 88 -5.61 13.32 9.12
CA LEU A 88 -5.56 12.68 7.80
C LEU A 88 -5.90 13.63 6.62
N PRO A 89 -6.95 14.48 6.67
CA PRO A 89 -7.19 15.47 5.62
C PRO A 89 -6.03 16.46 5.44
N TRP A 90 -5.44 16.92 6.55
CA TRP A 90 -4.32 17.84 6.52
C TRP A 90 -3.07 17.19 5.91
N ILE A 91 -2.68 16.00 6.37
CA ILE A 91 -1.53 15.26 5.82
C ILE A 91 -1.72 14.99 4.33
N ARG A 92 -2.93 14.58 3.91
CA ARG A 92 -3.25 14.37 2.49
C ARG A 92 -3.13 15.64 1.65
N GLY A 93 -3.37 16.80 2.23
CA GLY A 93 -3.24 18.10 1.55
C GLY A 93 -1.81 18.39 1.07
N TRP A 94 -0.80 17.80 1.71
CA TRP A 94 0.60 17.90 1.32
C TRP A 94 1.03 16.89 0.25
N GLY A 95 0.20 15.88 -0.04
CA GLY A 95 0.49 14.89 -1.07
C GLY A 95 1.76 14.09 -0.82
N ALA A 96 2.63 14.00 -1.84
CA ALA A 96 3.86 13.22 -1.81
C ALA A 96 5.05 13.96 -1.16
N ASP A 97 4.87 15.22 -0.74
CA ASP A 97 5.92 16.01 -0.10
C ASP A 97 6.09 15.69 1.40
N VAL A 98 5.21 14.84 1.95
CA VAL A 98 5.26 14.39 3.35
C VAL A 98 5.22 12.86 3.47
N GLU A 99 6.05 12.31 4.35
CA GLU A 99 6.02 10.90 4.75
C GLU A 99 5.66 10.78 6.23
N VAL A 100 4.74 9.86 6.57
CA VAL A 100 4.49 9.49 7.96
C VAL A 100 5.51 8.47 8.42
N LEU A 101 6.22 8.80 9.51
CA LEU A 101 7.14 7.88 10.18
C LEU A 101 6.46 7.18 11.36
N GLU A 102 5.70 7.92 12.17
CA GLU A 102 4.99 7.41 13.34
C GLU A 102 3.63 8.12 13.51
N PRO A 103 2.62 7.45 14.11
CA PRO A 103 2.59 6.05 14.47
C PRO A 103 2.37 5.13 13.26
N LYS A 104 2.65 3.83 13.43
CA LYS A 104 2.55 2.83 12.34
C LYS A 104 1.14 2.78 11.75
N GLU A 105 0.12 2.87 12.58
CA GLU A 105 -1.29 2.80 12.19
C GLU A 105 -1.68 3.97 11.28
N LEU A 106 -1.13 5.17 11.53
CA LEU A 106 -1.33 6.34 10.67
C LEU A 106 -0.67 6.11 9.30
N ARG A 107 0.55 5.58 9.28
CA ARG A 107 1.27 5.24 8.05
C ARG A 107 0.49 4.20 7.23
N GLU A 108 0.03 3.13 7.86
CA GLU A 108 -0.78 2.08 7.20
C GLU A 108 -2.10 2.63 6.64
N ALA A 109 -2.72 3.60 7.34
CA ALA A 109 -3.94 4.25 6.86
C ALA A 109 -3.70 5.05 5.58
N LEU A 110 -2.62 5.85 5.52
CA LEU A 110 -2.25 6.57 4.30
C LEU A 110 -1.81 5.64 3.18
N GLU A 111 -1.13 4.54 3.47
CA GLU A 111 -0.76 3.56 2.45
C GLU A 111 -2.00 2.98 1.76
N LYS A 112 -3.02 2.59 2.54
CA LYS A 112 -4.29 2.10 2.01
C LYS A 112 -4.97 3.14 1.11
N GLU A 113 -4.94 4.41 1.54
CA GLU A 113 -5.51 5.51 0.78
C GLU A 113 -4.72 5.79 -0.50
N ALA A 114 -3.40 5.79 -0.45
CA ALA A 114 -2.54 5.97 -1.62
C ALA A 114 -2.77 4.85 -2.66
N ARG A 115 -2.89 3.59 -2.22
CA ARG A 115 -3.27 2.46 -3.09
C ARG A 115 -4.66 2.64 -3.69
N ARG A 116 -5.60 3.20 -2.95
CA ARG A 116 -6.95 3.52 -3.47
C ARG A 116 -6.88 4.65 -4.50
N LEU A 117 -6.12 5.70 -4.22
CA LEU A 117 -5.91 6.85 -5.11
C LEU A 117 -5.26 6.42 -6.43
N ALA A 118 -4.21 5.60 -6.34
CA ALA A 118 -3.57 4.94 -7.47
C ALA A 118 -4.58 4.22 -8.38
N ARG A 119 -5.50 3.44 -7.79
CA ARG A 119 -6.57 2.77 -8.55
C ARG A 119 -7.55 3.74 -9.20
N VAL A 120 -7.93 4.81 -8.52
CA VAL A 120 -8.84 5.85 -9.06
C VAL A 120 -8.26 6.50 -10.31
N TYR A 121 -6.96 6.80 -10.30
CA TYR A 121 -6.29 7.44 -11.43
C TYR A 121 -5.68 6.46 -12.45
N GLY A 122 -5.83 5.15 -12.24
CA GLY A 122 -5.17 4.13 -13.08
C GLY A 122 -3.64 4.12 -12.96
N VAL A 123 -3.07 4.79 -11.96
CA VAL A 123 -1.63 4.85 -11.69
C VAL A 123 -1.27 3.64 -10.82
N GLY A 124 -1.18 2.46 -11.43
CA GLY A 124 -0.95 1.23 -10.65
C GLY A 124 -0.96 -0.09 -11.41
N SER A 125 -1.12 -0.08 -12.74
CA SER A 125 -1.00 -1.28 -13.58
C SER A 125 0.11 -1.13 -14.63
N LEU A 126 1.37 -1.23 -14.20
CA LEU A 126 2.48 -1.69 -15.05
C LEU A 126 3.21 -2.88 -14.40
N SER A 127 2.45 -3.72 -13.72
CA SER A 127 2.82 -5.10 -13.52
C SER A 127 1.52 -5.88 -13.40
N GLU A 128 0.98 -6.32 -14.54
CA GLU A 128 0.29 -7.60 -14.49
C GLU A 128 1.25 -8.56 -13.78
N PRO A 129 0.84 -9.31 -12.76
CA PRO A 129 1.64 -10.45 -12.36
C PRO A 129 1.72 -11.33 -13.60
N LYS A 130 2.83 -11.26 -14.34
CA LYS A 130 3.21 -12.32 -15.28
C LYS A 130 3.36 -13.54 -14.40
N THR A 131 2.26 -14.22 -14.18
CA THR A 131 2.26 -15.56 -13.62
C THR A 131 2.89 -16.37 -14.73
N ARG A 132 4.22 -16.45 -14.69
CA ARG A 132 5.02 -17.29 -15.57
C ARG A 132 4.70 -18.72 -15.16
N PHE A 133 3.63 -19.27 -15.72
CA PHE A 133 3.44 -20.70 -15.72
C PHE A 133 4.53 -21.28 -16.62
N PHE A 134 5.28 -22.26 -16.13
CA PHE A 134 6.24 -23.02 -16.93
C PHE A 134 5.59 -24.36 -17.33
N ALA A 135 5.87 -24.83 -18.54
CA ALA A 135 5.37 -26.11 -19.04
C ALA A 135 6.31 -27.26 -18.63
N HIS A 136 5.71 -28.32 -18.10
CA HIS A 136 6.24 -29.68 -17.85
C HIS A 136 7.46 -29.93 -16.94
N ARG A 137 7.30 -30.99 -16.14
CA ARG A 137 8.29 -31.68 -15.32
C ARG A 137 8.50 -33.07 -15.95
N ARG A 138 9.69 -33.36 -16.48
CA ARG A 138 10.21 -34.72 -16.63
C ARG A 138 11.48 -34.81 -15.78
N ALA A 139 11.62 -35.88 -15.01
CA ALA A 139 12.78 -36.05 -14.14
C ALA A 139 14.03 -36.23 -15.01
N GLY A 140 14.96 -35.28 -14.96
CA GLY A 140 16.30 -35.41 -15.57
C GLY A 140 16.72 -34.33 -16.56
N GLU A 141 15.90 -33.31 -16.87
CA GLU A 141 16.33 -32.20 -17.74
C GLU A 141 16.85 -31.00 -16.95
N ASP A 142 17.94 -30.41 -17.45
CA ASP A 142 18.61 -29.26 -16.85
C ASP A 142 17.73 -28.01 -16.83
N ARG A 143 17.83 -27.24 -15.74
CA ARG A 143 17.00 -26.05 -15.47
C ARG A 143 17.19 -24.90 -16.45
N GLU A 144 18.21 -24.96 -17.30
CA GLU A 144 18.59 -23.89 -18.22
C GLU A 144 17.75 -23.81 -19.51
N ASN A 145 16.97 -24.86 -19.84
CA ASN A 145 16.16 -24.89 -21.08
C ASN A 145 14.70 -24.42 -20.91
N TRP A 146 14.39 -23.70 -19.83
CA TRP A 146 13.02 -23.37 -19.47
C TRP A 146 12.43 -22.26 -20.36
N GLN A 147 11.44 -22.62 -21.18
CA GLN A 147 10.65 -21.66 -21.96
C GLN A 147 9.32 -21.35 -21.24
N PRO A 148 8.84 -20.10 -21.26
CA PRO A 148 7.50 -19.75 -20.80
C PRO A 148 6.42 -20.67 -21.39
N LEU A 149 5.40 -21.07 -20.60
CA LEU A 149 4.31 -21.95 -21.08
C LEU A 149 3.65 -21.41 -22.35
N ILE A 150 3.53 -20.09 -22.47
CA ILE A 150 2.94 -19.46 -23.65
C ILE A 150 3.79 -19.65 -24.91
N ASP A 151 5.12 -19.67 -24.78
CA ASP A 151 6.03 -19.90 -25.89
C ASP A 151 6.02 -21.37 -26.30
N HIS A 152 5.94 -22.28 -25.32
CA HIS A 152 5.77 -23.71 -25.58
C HIS A 152 4.45 -24.01 -26.30
N LEU A 153 3.32 -23.52 -25.79
CA LEU A 153 2.01 -23.75 -26.41
C LEU A 153 1.95 -23.17 -27.83
N ARG A 154 2.56 -21.99 -28.04
CA ARG A 154 2.58 -21.36 -29.36
C ARG A 154 3.44 -22.16 -30.35
N LYS A 155 4.65 -22.57 -29.97
CA LYS A 155 5.51 -23.41 -30.82
C LYS A 155 4.85 -24.74 -31.17
N THR A 156 4.22 -25.40 -30.19
CA THR A 156 3.52 -26.67 -30.43
C THR A 156 2.30 -26.48 -31.34
N ALA A 157 1.55 -25.40 -31.18
CA ALA A 157 0.43 -25.07 -32.05
C ALA A 157 0.89 -24.76 -33.49
N GLU A 158 2.00 -24.06 -33.67
CA GLU A 158 2.61 -23.81 -34.99
C GLU A 158 3.04 -25.10 -35.67
N MET A 159 3.72 -26.01 -34.96
CA MET A 159 4.08 -27.33 -35.49
C MET A 159 2.84 -28.16 -35.86
N ALA A 160 1.78 -28.12 -35.05
CA ALA A 160 0.53 -28.82 -35.32
C ALA A 160 -0.20 -28.24 -36.55
N ARG A 161 -0.16 -26.91 -36.71
CA ARG A 161 -0.71 -26.22 -37.89
C ARG A 161 -0.01 -26.65 -39.17
N ASP A 162 1.32 -26.68 -39.15
CA ASP A 162 2.13 -27.06 -40.30
C ASP A 162 1.90 -28.54 -40.66
N PHE A 163 1.74 -29.42 -39.67
CA PHE A 163 1.36 -30.81 -39.89
C PHE A 163 -0.07 -30.98 -40.44
N GLY A 164 -1.01 -30.12 -40.03
CA GLY A 164 -2.39 -30.13 -40.49
C GLY A 164 -2.63 -29.45 -41.86
N ALA A 165 -1.60 -28.82 -42.43
CA ALA A 165 -1.70 -28.07 -43.69
C ALA A 165 -2.06 -28.98 -44.87
N ASP A 166 -1.39 -30.13 -44.98
CA ASP A 166 -1.59 -31.09 -46.07
C ASP A 166 -2.98 -31.76 -46.03
N ALA A 167 -3.64 -31.73 -44.87
CA ALA A 167 -4.98 -32.26 -44.65
C ALA A 167 -6.07 -31.17 -44.62
N ASN A 168 -5.73 -29.91 -44.93
CA ASN A 168 -6.62 -28.74 -44.90
C ASN A 168 -7.34 -28.52 -43.55
N VAL A 169 -6.68 -28.89 -42.44
CA VAL A 169 -7.18 -28.73 -41.05
C VAL A 169 -6.22 -27.91 -40.20
N ALA A 170 -5.38 -27.10 -40.83
CA ALA A 170 -4.33 -26.31 -40.20
C ALA A 170 -4.83 -25.48 -38.99
N ASP A 171 -5.93 -24.74 -39.15
CA ASP A 171 -6.48 -23.88 -38.08
C ASP A 171 -7.04 -24.70 -36.91
N LEU A 172 -7.68 -25.83 -37.19
CA LEU A 172 -8.19 -26.75 -36.16
C LEU A 172 -7.02 -27.41 -35.41
N ALA A 173 -5.95 -27.79 -36.11
CA ALA A 173 -4.75 -28.37 -35.52
C ALA A 173 -4.00 -27.36 -34.65
N TYR A 174 -3.95 -26.09 -35.07
CA TYR A 174 -3.40 -24.99 -34.27
C TYR A 174 -4.16 -24.81 -32.95
N ILE A 175 -5.49 -24.72 -33.00
CA ILE A 175 -6.34 -24.57 -31.81
C ILE A 175 -6.17 -25.78 -30.88
N ALA A 176 -6.12 -27.00 -31.42
CA ALA A 176 -5.88 -28.20 -30.64
C ALA A 176 -4.50 -28.17 -29.94
N GLY A 177 -3.46 -27.71 -30.64
CA GLY A 177 -2.12 -27.54 -30.09
C GLY A 177 -2.03 -26.49 -28.96
N LEU A 178 -2.83 -25.41 -29.03
CA LEU A 178 -2.88 -24.41 -27.96
C LEU A 178 -3.50 -24.94 -26.66
N ILE A 179 -4.40 -25.91 -26.75
CA ILE A 179 -5.24 -26.35 -25.61
C ILE A 179 -4.77 -27.71 -25.04
N HIS A 180 -3.87 -28.42 -25.73
CA HIS A 180 -3.48 -29.80 -25.39
C HIS A 180 -3.02 -29.98 -23.93
N ASP A 181 -2.29 -29.00 -23.38
CA ASP A 181 -1.74 -29.03 -22.02
C ASP A 181 -2.71 -28.46 -20.96
N LEU A 182 -3.75 -27.74 -21.39
CA LEU A 182 -4.79 -27.20 -20.50
C LEU A 182 -5.75 -28.31 -20.04
N VAL A 183 -6.04 -29.29 -20.90
CA VAL A 183 -6.90 -30.44 -20.57
C VAL A 183 -6.20 -31.39 -19.58
N SER A 184 -4.88 -31.54 -19.69
CA SER A 184 -4.06 -32.38 -18.79
C SER A 184 -4.08 -31.87 -17.34
N LYS A 185 -4.10 -30.55 -17.12
CA LYS A 185 -4.10 -29.94 -15.76
C LYS A 185 -5.46 -29.95 -15.07
N ALA A 186 -6.57 -29.96 -15.81
CA ALA A 186 -7.91 -29.99 -15.23
C ALA A 186 -8.25 -31.35 -14.57
N ALA A 187 -7.56 -32.43 -14.94
CA ALA A 187 -7.81 -33.78 -14.43
C ALA A 187 -7.04 -34.16 -13.15
N GLY A 188 -6.05 -33.35 -12.71
CA GLY A 188 -5.15 -33.66 -11.60
C GLY A 188 -5.42 -32.86 -10.32
N GLY A 189 -6.49 -33.18 -9.60
CA GLY A 189 -6.80 -32.57 -8.31
C GLY A 189 -5.81 -32.97 -7.19
N ARG A 190 -5.42 -31.97 -6.39
CA ARG A 190 -4.73 -32.01 -5.07
C ARG A 190 -3.21 -32.30 -5.09
N SER A 191 -2.40 -31.28 -4.76
CA SER A 191 -1.41 -31.39 -3.66
C SER A 191 -0.70 -30.06 -3.33
N ALA A 192 -0.78 -29.71 -2.03
CA ALA A 192 0.18 -28.99 -1.19
C ALA A 192 0.63 -27.56 -1.55
N ARG A 193 -0.05 -26.60 -0.92
CA ARG A 193 0.56 -25.35 -0.42
C ARG A 193 1.62 -25.72 0.64
N ARG A 194 2.86 -25.25 0.49
CA ARG A 194 3.76 -24.95 1.62
C ARG A 194 4.55 -23.67 1.33
N PRO A 195 4.62 -22.72 2.28
CA PRO A 195 5.53 -21.58 2.19
C PRO A 195 6.96 -22.03 2.47
N PHE A 196 7.91 -21.47 1.72
CA PHE A 196 9.35 -21.70 1.92
C PHE A 196 9.83 -20.84 3.10
N ASN A 197 10.38 -21.50 4.11
CA ASN A 197 11.00 -20.91 5.29
C ASN A 197 12.51 -20.82 5.02
N SER A 198 13.08 -19.60 4.97
CA SER A 198 14.54 -19.41 4.83
C SER A 198 15.20 -19.46 6.21
N GLY A 199 15.42 -20.66 6.72
CA GLY A 199 16.30 -20.92 7.86
C GLY A 199 17.75 -21.05 7.39
N ARG A 200 18.62 -20.20 7.92
CA ARG A 200 20.08 -20.34 7.87
C ARG A 200 20.52 -21.44 8.83
N GLU A 201 21.31 -22.38 8.34
CA GLU A 201 22.32 -23.21 9.01
C GLU A 201 23.21 -23.68 7.85
N GLY A 202 24.54 -23.68 7.85
CA GLY A 202 25.61 -23.53 8.83
C GLY A 202 26.84 -24.16 8.14
N THR A 203 28.06 -23.68 8.39
CA THR A 203 29.26 -24.45 8.02
C THR A 203 30.27 -24.39 9.14
N GLU A 204 30.76 -25.58 9.45
CA GLU A 204 31.45 -26.03 10.64
C GLU A 204 32.94 -25.61 10.70
N ASN A 205 33.47 -25.68 11.92
CA ASN A 205 34.89 -25.81 12.28
C ASN A 205 35.39 -27.24 11.91
N PRO A 206 36.68 -27.49 11.59
CA PRO A 206 37.74 -27.76 12.59
C PRO A 206 39.13 -27.21 12.13
N ALA A 207 40.21 -27.10 12.91
CA ALA A 207 40.67 -27.66 14.18
C ALA A 207 41.57 -26.62 14.89
#